data_AF-A0A7V3WEF5-F1
#
_entry.id   AF-A0A7V3WEF5-F1
#
_cell.length_a   1.000
_cell.length_b   1.000
_cell.length_c   1.000
_cell.angle_alpha   90.00
_cell.angle_beta   90.00
_cell.angle_gamma   90.00
#
_symmetry.space_group_name_H-M   'P 1'
#
loop_
_entity.id
_entity.type
_entity.pdbx_description
1 polymer ?
#
loop_
_entity_poly.entity_id
_entity_poly.type
_entity_poly.pdbx_seq_one_letter_code
_entity_poly.pdbx_strand_id
1 'polypeptide(L)'
;MDEVRLKICDLCGALNLVENTECHVCGWRGHFSTEPAKVRSVIEVTRKLQLHETTQGRSLLAALRARVEDIRWSLRVWLNRRRRSPHFPL
;
A
#
# COMPACT_ATOMS: atom_id res chain seq x y z
N MET A 1 -9.71 27.43 3.49
CA MET A 1 -9.59 26.10 2.86
C MET A 1 -10.96 25.82 2.29
N ASP A 2 -11.09 25.73 0.97
CA ASP A 2 -12.37 25.38 0.36
C ASP A 2 -12.78 23.98 0.86
N GLU A 3 -13.95 23.89 1.48
CA GLU A 3 -14.52 22.63 1.95
C GLU A 3 -14.86 21.80 0.70
N VAL A 4 -13.98 20.86 0.34
CA VAL A 4 -14.19 19.98 -0.81
C VAL A 4 -15.48 19.18 -0.59
N ARG A 5 -16.54 19.52 -1.33
CA ARG A 5 -17.82 18.83 -1.23
C ARG A 5 -17.78 17.54 -2.04
N LEU A 6 -17.98 16.42 -1.35
CA LEU A 6 -17.94 15.07 -1.92
C LEU A 6 -19.35 14.46 -1.96
N LYS A 7 -19.55 13.57 -2.93
CA LYS A 7 -20.74 12.74 -3.11
C LYS A 7 -20.35 11.30 -3.42
N ILE A 8 -21.21 10.35 -3.12
CA ILE A 8 -20.97 8.92 -3.33
C ILE A 8 -21.82 8.43 -4.49
N CYS A 9 -21.21 7.69 -5.42
CA CYS A 9 -21.94 7.01 -6.47
C CYS A 9 -22.79 5.89 -5.87
N ASP A 10 -24.10 5.91 -6.06
CA ASP A 10 -24.98 4.87 -5.51
C ASP A 10 -24.83 3.53 -6.23
N LEU A 11 -24.25 3.54 -7.45
CA LEU A 11 -24.01 2.32 -8.21
C LEU A 11 -22.77 1.56 -7.73
N CYS A 12 -21.64 2.25 -7.57
CA CYS A 12 -20.35 1.60 -7.27
C CYS A 12 -19.72 2.02 -5.93
N GLY A 13 -20.32 2.96 -5.19
CA GLY A 13 -19.81 3.45 -3.92
C GLY A 13 -18.63 4.42 -4.00
N ALA A 14 -18.17 4.80 -5.20
CA ALA A 14 -17.01 5.67 -5.37
C ALA A 14 -17.28 7.10 -4.87
N LEU A 15 -16.32 7.69 -4.16
CA LEU A 15 -16.30 9.11 -3.80
C LEU A 15 -16.01 9.97 -5.04
N ASN A 16 -16.86 10.96 -5.29
CA ASN A 16 -16.76 11.88 -6.41
C ASN A 16 -16.83 13.32 -5.89
N LEU A 17 -16.20 14.25 -6.62
CA LEU A 17 -16.44 15.67 -6.40
C LEU A 17 -17.88 16.00 -6.77
N VAL A 18 -18.50 16.93 -6.03
CA VAL A 18 -19.88 17.37 -6.35
C VAL A 18 -19.99 17.91 -7.79
N GLU A 19 -18.92 18.54 -8.28
CA GLU A 19 -18.78 19.07 -9.65
C GLU A 19 -18.81 17.98 -10.74
N ASN A 20 -18.45 16.73 -10.42
CA ASN A 20 -18.45 15.66 -11.40
C ASN A 20 -19.88 15.32 -11.81
N THR A 21 -20.23 15.47 -13.08
CA THR A 21 -21.56 15.12 -13.60
C THR A 21 -21.74 13.61 -13.79
N GLU A 22 -20.64 12.86 -13.85
CA GLU A 22 -20.63 11.40 -13.93
C GLU A 22 -19.64 10.79 -12.95
N CYS A 23 -19.84 9.51 -12.61
CA CYS A 23 -18.93 8.78 -11.76
C CYS A 23 -17.62 8.53 -12.50
N HIS A 24 -16.49 9.05 -11.99
CA HIS A 24 -15.18 8.85 -12.61
C HIS A 24 -14.70 7.39 -12.66
N VAL A 25 -15.38 6.48 -11.95
CA VAL A 25 -15.07 5.04 -11.93
C VAL A 25 -15.94 4.25 -12.91
N CYS A 26 -17.26 4.45 -12.87
CA CYS A 26 -18.20 3.60 -13.62
C CYS A 26 -19.01 4.35 -14.69
N GLY A 27 -18.83 5.66 -14.84
CA GLY A 27 -19.57 6.48 -15.82
C GLY A 27 -21.04 6.74 -15.47
N TRP A 28 -21.52 6.31 -14.29
CA TRP A 28 -22.90 6.56 -13.85
C TRP A 28 -23.23 8.06 -13.80
N ARG A 29 -24.37 8.45 -14.36
CA ARG A 29 -24.84 9.86 -14.45
C ARG A 29 -26.12 10.15 -13.65
N GLY A 30 -26.60 9.17 -12.88
CA GLY A 30 -27.84 9.29 -12.14
C GLY A 30 -27.65 9.89 -10.75
N HIS A 31 -28.41 9.40 -9.78
CA HIS A 31 -28.36 9.89 -8.42
C HIS A 31 -27.03 9.55 -7.72
N PHE A 32 -26.61 10.44 -6.83
CA PHE A 32 -25.46 10.29 -5.94
C PHE A 32 -25.87 10.63 -4.52
N SER A 33 -25.44 9.84 -3.55
CA SER A 33 -25.64 10.14 -2.14
C SER A 33 -24.71 11.25 -1.66
N THR A 34 -25.30 12.32 -1.11
CA THR A 34 -24.57 13.43 -0.46
C THR A 34 -24.73 13.40 1.06
N GLU A 35 -25.22 12.29 1.62
CA GLU A 35 -25.47 12.17 3.05
C GLU A 35 -24.16 12.33 3.84
N PRO A 36 -24.02 13.35 4.70
CA PRO A 36 -22.74 13.66 5.34
C PRO A 36 -22.19 12.50 6.18
N ALA A 37 -23.07 11.73 6.83
CA ALA A 37 -22.67 10.56 7.61
C ALA A 37 -22.03 9.47 6.74
N LYS A 38 -22.62 9.17 5.58
CA LYS A 38 -22.09 8.20 4.62
C LYS A 38 -20.81 8.69 3.97
N VAL A 39 -20.75 9.96 3.57
CA VAL A 39 -19.54 10.54 2.98
C VAL A 39 -18.35 10.42 3.94
N ARG A 40 -18.56 10.79 5.23
CA ARG A 40 -17.52 10.64 6.26
C ARG A 40 -17.11 9.19 6.49
N SER A 41 -18.05 8.25 6.50
CA SER A 41 -17.73 6.84 6.74
C SER A 41 -16.90 6.25 5.59
N VAL A 42 -17.23 6.57 4.34
CA VAL A 42 -16.45 6.10 3.18
C VAL A 42 -15.05 6.71 3.19
N ILE A 43 -14.92 8.02 3.48
CA ILE A 43 -13.60 8.67 3.60
C ILE A 43 -12.72 7.96 4.65
N GLU A 44 -13.29 7.66 5.82
CA GLU A 44 -12.55 7.00 6.90
C GLU A 44 -12.10 5.59 6.51
N VAL A 45 -12.96 4.82 5.84
CA VAL A 45 -12.62 3.48 5.33
C VAL A 45 -11.52 3.57 4.28
N THR A 46 -11.65 4.47 3.30
CA THR A 46 -10.63 4.68 2.26
C THR A 46 -9.27 5.05 2.87
N ARG A 47 -9.26 5.92 3.89
CA ARG A 47 -8.04 6.30 4.60
C ARG A 47 -7.39 5.11 5.31
N LYS A 48 -8.18 4.25 5.97
CA LYS A 48 -7.67 3.04 6.63
C LYS A 48 -7.06 2.06 5.63
N LEU A 49 -7.69 1.89 4.46
CA LEU A 49 -7.17 1.03 3.40
C LEU A 49 -5.81 1.53 2.88
N GLN A 50 -5.67 2.84 2.62
CA GLN A 50 -4.40 3.44 2.20
C GLN A 50 -3.28 3.26 3.24
N LEU A 51 -3.61 3.39 4.53
CA LEU A 51 -2.66 3.13 5.62
C LEU A 51 -2.24 1.65 5.67
N HIS A 52 -3.17 0.73 5.41
CA HIS A 52 -2.85 -0.70 5.40
C HIS A 52 -1.95 -1.08 4.22
N GLU A 53 -2.23 -0.58 3.02
CA GLU A 53 -1.40 -0.81 1.82
C GLU A 53 0.03 -0.30 2.02
N THR A 54 0.19 0.91 2.57
CA THR A 54 1.52 1.49 2.86
C THR A 54 2.26 0.72 3.95
N THR A 55 1.55 0.23 4.97
CA THR A 55 2.13 -0.61 6.04
C THR A 55 2.57 -1.98 5.51
N GLN A 56 1.76 -2.60 4.65
CA GLN A 56 2.06 -3.87 4.00
C GLN A 56 3.23 -3.73 3.02
N GLY A 57 3.31 -2.66 2.25
CA GLY A 57 4.46 -2.36 1.39
C GLY A 57 5.76 -2.19 2.19
N ARG A 58 5.70 -1.51 3.34
CA ARG A 58 6.83 -1.38 4.27
C ARG A 58 7.25 -2.73 4.87
N SER A 59 6.30 -3.61 5.22
CA SER A 59 6.63 -4.93 5.78
C SER A 59 7.32 -5.84 4.75
N LEU A 60 6.88 -5.81 3.49
CA LEU A 60 7.52 -6.55 2.41
C LEU A 60 8.96 -6.08 2.14
N LEU A 61 9.19 -4.77 2.09
CA LEU A 61 10.54 -4.22 1.93
C LEU A 61 11.45 -4.57 3.11
N ALA A 62 10.92 -4.56 4.34
CA ALA A 62 11.67 -4.97 5.53
C ALA A 62 12.05 -6.46 5.47
N ALA A 63 11.12 -7.32 5.06
CA ALA A 63 11.39 -8.75 4.90
C ALA A 63 12.45 -9.04 3.82
N LEU A 64 12.40 -8.32 2.69
CA LEU A 64 13.42 -8.44 1.64
C LEU A 64 14.80 -8.00 2.12
N ARG A 65 14.91 -6.88 2.86
CA ARG A 65 16.17 -6.45 3.45
C ARG A 65 16.74 -7.48 4.42
N ALA A 66 15.90 -8.05 5.28
CA ALA A 66 16.32 -9.09 6.21
C ALA A 66 16.88 -10.32 5.47
N ARG A 67 16.23 -10.74 4.37
CA ARG A 67 16.73 -11.83 3.52
C ARG A 67 18.07 -11.52 2.85
N VAL A 68 18.26 -10.29 2.37
CA VAL A 68 19.54 -9.87 1.76
C VAL A 68 20.67 -9.88 2.79
N GLU A 69 20.44 -9.38 4.01
CA GLU A 69 21.45 -9.43 5.07
C GLU A 69 21.80 -10.86 5.48
N ASP A 70 20.82 -11.76 5.52
CA ASP A 70 21.04 -13.18 5.84
C ASP A 70 21.90 -13.90 4.78
N ILE A 71 21.62 -13.63 3.50
CA ILE A 71 22.46 -14.11 2.38
C ILE A 71 23.87 -13.53 2.48
N ARG A 72 24.00 -12.24 2.76
CA ARG A 72 25.29 -11.56 2.89
C ARG A 72 26.11 -12.13 4.05
N TRP A 73 25.46 -12.40 5.19
CA TRP A 73 26.10 -13.03 6.34
C TRP A 73 26.55 -14.45 6.01
N SER A 74 25.70 -15.25 5.37
CA SER A 74 26.02 -16.61 4.94
C SER A 74 27.21 -16.66 3.99
N LEU A 75 27.27 -15.75 3.01
CA LEU A 75 28.40 -15.61 2.09
C LEU A 75 29.69 -15.22 2.83
N ARG A 76 29.61 -14.27 3.77
CA ARG A 76 30.75 -13.85 4.60
C ARG A 76 31.30 -15.01 5.44
N VAL A 77 30.42 -15.79 6.06
CA VAL A 77 30.80 -16.98 6.84
C VAL A 77 31.47 -18.02 5.94
N TRP A 78 30.89 -18.30 4.77
CA TRP A 78 31.47 -19.24 3.81
C TRP A 78 32.86 -18.80 3.34
N LEU A 79 33.05 -17.52 2.99
CA LEU A 79 34.35 -16.96 2.59
C LEU A 79 35.40 -17.08 3.70
N ASN A 80 35.02 -16.77 4.95
CA ASN A 80 35.91 -16.90 6.10
C ASN A 80 36.30 -18.36 6.36
N ARG A 81 35.37 -19.30 6.16
CA ARG A 81 35.64 -20.74 6.27
C ARG A 81 36.58 -21.22 5.17
N ARG A 82 36.43 -20.71 3.94
CA ARG A 82 37.30 -21.01 2.80
C ARG A 82 38.73 -20.50 3.02
N ARG A 83 38.89 -19.31 3.61
CA ARG A 83 40.22 -18.78 4.00
C ARG A 83 40.89 -19.55 5.14
N ARG A 84 40.14 -20.33 5.92
CA ARG A 84 40.66 -21.19 7.00
C ARG A 84 40.88 -22.65 6.60
N SER A 85 40.77 -23.01 5.31
CA SER A 85 41.22 -24.34 4.89
C SER A 85 42.73 -24.47 5.12
N PRO A 86 43.21 -25.45 5.91
CA PRO A 86 44.63 -25.70 6.04
C PRO A 86 45.17 -26.15 4.68
N HIS A 87 46.21 -25.48 4.21
CA HIS A 87 47.10 -26.03 3.19
C HIS A 87 47.64 -27.35 3.74
N PHE A 88 47.23 -28.49 3.19
CA PHE A 88 47.95 -29.74 3.40
C PHE A 88 49.19 -29.70 2.49
N PRO A 89 50.42 -29.75 3.03
CA PRO A 89 51.59 -30.03 2.20
C PRO A 89 51.59 -31.52 1.87
N LEU A 90 51.77 -31.84 0.59
CA LEU A 90 52.10 -33.18 0.09
C LEU A 90 53.55 -33.52 0.45
#